data_AF-A0A2V5PQ93-F1
#
_entry.id   AF-A0A2V5PQ93-F1
#
_cell.length_a   1.000
_cell.length_b   1.000
_cell.length_c   1.000
_cell.angle_alpha   90.00
_cell.angle_beta   90.00
_cell.angle_gamma   90.00
#
_symmetry.space_group_name_H-M   'P 1'
#
loop_
_entity.id
_entity.type
_entity.pdbx_description
1 polymer ?
#
loop_
_entity_poly.entity_id
_entity_poly.type
_entity_poly.pdbx_seq_one_letter_code
_entity_poly.pdbx_strand_id
1 'polypeptide(L)'
;MPATRLLTPILMAMLATLVCAAPLPVLVRNGEAHVAAAVLEREAGVVVKRLPGRAEFVACGRERCAPLKSVLTDGDEWLVPVAPLCEAMHLTANFDESRRHVALILAPRESSATTGPVHVGSIAPNLRFTKLSGTPVSLDELRGQRVLINSWASW
;
A
#
# COMPACT_ATOMS: atom_id res chain seq x y z
N MET A 1 -21.32 37.96 46.47
CA MET A 1 -20.01 37.61 45.89
C MET A 1 -19.54 36.33 46.55
N PRO A 2 -18.96 35.31 45.87
CA PRO A 2 -18.51 35.23 44.48
C PRO A 2 -19.23 34.14 43.66
N ALA A 3 -19.25 34.26 42.33
CA ALA A 3 -19.70 33.22 41.41
C ALA A 3 -18.58 32.90 40.41
N THR A 4 -18.19 31.63 40.45
CA THR A 4 -17.21 30.87 39.69
C THR A 4 -17.31 31.10 38.18
N ARG A 5 -16.22 31.55 37.55
CA ARG A 5 -16.06 31.49 36.08
C ARG A 5 -15.26 30.24 35.73
N LEU A 6 -15.96 29.25 35.19
CA LEU A 6 -15.38 28.04 34.60
C LEU A 6 -14.69 28.38 33.27
N LEU A 7 -13.42 27.99 33.18
CA LEU A 7 -12.66 27.93 31.93
C LEU A 7 -13.21 26.79 31.07
N THR A 8 -13.63 27.12 29.85
CA THR A 8 -13.93 26.17 28.78
C THR A 8 -12.62 25.75 28.11
N PRO A 9 -12.22 24.46 28.11
CA PRO A 9 -11.10 24.02 27.28
C PRO A 9 -11.57 23.90 25.83
N ILE A 10 -10.89 24.61 24.94
CA ILE A 10 -11.03 24.52 23.49
C ILE A 10 -10.54 23.14 23.07
N LEU A 11 -11.48 22.26 22.73
CA LEU A 11 -11.22 21.00 22.06
C LEU A 11 -10.85 21.31 20.60
N MET A 12 -9.57 21.57 20.33
CA MET A 12 -9.05 21.58 18.96
C MET A 12 -9.07 20.13 18.45
N ALA A 13 -10.13 19.80 17.70
CA ALA A 13 -10.16 18.61 16.88
C ALA A 13 -9.04 18.70 15.83
N MET A 14 -8.02 17.85 15.96
CA MET A 14 -7.11 17.57 14.86
C MET A 14 -7.91 16.89 13.75
N LEU A 15 -8.31 17.67 12.75
CA LEU A 15 -8.67 17.13 11.45
C LEU A 15 -7.39 16.52 10.86
N ALA A 16 -7.23 15.21 11.01
CA ALA A 16 -6.33 14.45 10.16
C ALA A 16 -6.77 14.71 8.72
N THR A 17 -5.94 15.40 7.96
CA THR A 17 -6.11 15.56 6.51
C THR A 17 -6.02 14.17 5.88
N LEU A 18 -7.18 13.51 5.75
CA LEU A 18 -7.33 12.43 4.78
C LEU A 18 -7.03 13.07 3.42
N VAL A 19 -5.88 12.73 2.85
CA VAL A 19 -5.65 12.89 1.42
C VAL A 19 -6.65 11.94 0.76
N CYS A 20 -7.86 12.45 0.48
CA CYS A 20 -8.83 11.73 -0.33
C CYS A 20 -8.21 11.63 -1.73
N ALA A 21 -7.70 10.44 -2.07
CA ALA A 21 -7.45 10.12 -3.47
C ALA A 21 -8.75 10.35 -4.23
N ALA A 22 -8.72 11.19 -5.27
CA ALA A 22 -9.92 11.49 -6.04
C ALA A 22 -10.45 10.20 -6.69
N PRO A 23 -11.77 9.93 -6.63
CA PRO A 23 -12.34 8.74 -7.23
C PRO A 23 -12.18 8.79 -8.76
N LEU A 24 -11.64 7.73 -9.35
CA LEU A 24 -11.28 7.64 -10.76
C LEU A 24 -12.48 7.15 -11.59
N PRO A 25 -12.79 7.76 -12.75
CA PRO A 25 -13.83 7.27 -13.65
C PRO A 25 -13.50 5.87 -14.17
N VAL A 26 -14.51 5.00 -14.14
CA VAL A 26 -14.44 3.60 -14.58
C VAL A 26 -15.07 3.46 -15.96
N LEU A 27 -14.36 2.78 -16.85
CA LEU A 27 -14.81 2.38 -18.17
C LEU A 27 -15.00 0.86 -18.18
N VAL A 28 -16.21 0.39 -18.51
CA VAL A 28 -16.45 -1.05 -18.64
C VAL A 28 -16.19 -1.47 -20.09
N ARG A 29 -15.31 -2.46 -20.27
CA ARG A 29 -15.00 -3.10 -21.55
C ARG A 29 -14.96 -4.61 -21.33
N ASN A 30 -15.67 -5.37 -22.17
CA ASN A 30 -15.76 -6.83 -22.06
C ASN A 30 -16.17 -7.34 -20.66
N GLY A 31 -16.99 -6.57 -19.94
CA GLY A 31 -17.42 -6.90 -18.58
C GLY A 31 -16.39 -6.60 -17.48
N GLU A 32 -15.22 -6.07 -17.81
CA GLU A 32 -14.17 -5.71 -16.85
C GLU A 32 -14.05 -4.18 -16.68
N ALA A 33 -13.81 -3.75 -15.45
CA ALA A 33 -13.61 -2.35 -15.09
C ALA A 33 -12.19 -1.89 -15.43
N HIS A 34 -12.08 -0.79 -16.17
CA HIS A 34 -10.82 -0.19 -16.59
C HIS A 34 -10.76 1.28 -16.16
N VAL A 35 -9.55 1.80 -16.00
CA VAL A 35 -9.28 3.23 -15.85
C VAL A 35 -8.25 3.65 -16.91
N ALA A 36 -8.44 4.82 -17.51
CA ALA A 36 -7.48 5.35 -18.48
C ALA A 36 -6.13 5.66 -17.79
N ALA A 37 -5.02 5.28 -18.41
CA ALA A 37 -3.67 5.48 -17.89
C ALA A 37 -3.36 6.95 -17.61
N ALA A 38 -3.82 7.87 -18.48
CA ALA A 38 -3.64 9.31 -18.27
C ALA A 38 -4.39 9.82 -17.02
N VAL A 39 -5.50 9.20 -16.67
CA VAL A 39 -6.27 9.52 -15.46
C VAL A 39 -5.58 8.97 -14.21
N LEU A 40 -5.04 7.74 -14.29
CA LEU A 40 -4.20 7.16 -13.23
C LEU A 40 -2.98 8.02 -12.92
N GLU A 41 -2.32 8.55 -13.94
CA GLU A 41 -1.16 9.41 -13.77
C GLU A 41 -1.54 10.73 -13.09
N ARG A 42 -2.58 11.41 -13.61
CA ARG A 42 -3.00 12.72 -13.13
C ARG A 42 -3.60 12.70 -11.72
N GLU A 43 -4.47 11.73 -11.43
CA GLU A 43 -5.30 11.74 -10.22
C GLU A 43 -4.77 10.81 -9.12
N ALA A 44 -4.05 9.75 -9.49
CA ALA A 44 -3.54 8.74 -8.54
C ALA A 44 -2.00 8.68 -8.48
N GLY A 45 -1.30 9.45 -9.32
CA GLY A 45 0.16 9.41 -9.39
C GLY A 45 0.71 8.05 -9.82
N VAL A 46 -0.08 7.28 -10.57
CA VAL A 46 0.30 5.97 -11.11
C VAL A 46 0.59 6.12 -12.60
N VAL A 47 1.86 6.00 -12.98
CA VAL A 47 2.31 6.06 -14.37
C VAL A 47 2.35 4.65 -14.95
N VAL A 48 1.77 4.46 -16.14
CA VAL A 48 1.87 3.20 -16.89
C VAL A 48 2.78 3.40 -18.09
N LYS A 49 3.76 2.50 -18.25
CA LYS A 49 4.69 2.53 -19.39
C LYS A 49 4.80 1.15 -20.04
N ARG A 50 5.01 1.11 -21.35
CA ARG A 50 5.42 -0.09 -22.06
C ARG A 50 6.94 -0.27 -21.93
N LEU A 51 7.39 -1.48 -21.63
CA LEU A 51 8.82 -1.78 -21.56
C LEU A 51 9.42 -1.84 -22.97
N PRO A 52 10.61 -1.23 -23.20
CA PRO A 52 11.23 -1.25 -24.51
C PRO A 52 11.60 -2.68 -24.92
N GLY A 53 11.24 -3.05 -26.15
CA GLY A 53 11.50 -4.39 -26.69
C GLY A 53 10.62 -5.51 -26.12
N ARG A 54 9.57 -5.19 -25.33
CA ARG A 54 8.63 -6.17 -24.79
C ARG A 54 7.17 -5.72 -24.97
N ALA A 55 6.26 -6.68 -24.99
CA ALA A 55 4.81 -6.41 -24.96
C ALA A 55 4.29 -6.10 -23.55
N GLU A 56 5.15 -6.20 -22.54
CA GLU A 56 4.80 -6.02 -21.13
C GLU A 56 4.67 -4.54 -20.77
N PHE A 57 3.73 -4.25 -19.87
CA PHE A 57 3.55 -2.93 -19.27
C PHE A 57 4.00 -2.95 -17.82
N VAL A 58 4.42 -1.80 -17.31
CA VAL A 58 4.73 -1.59 -15.89
C VAL A 58 3.89 -0.43 -15.38
N ALA A 59 3.25 -0.62 -14.23
CA ALA A 59 2.64 0.46 -13.46
C ALA A 59 3.61 0.87 -12.35
N CYS A 60 3.79 2.18 -12.17
CA CYS A 60 4.66 2.75 -11.16
C CYS A 60 3.93 3.86 -10.39
N GLY A 61 3.96 3.82 -9.05
CA GLY A 61 3.42 4.87 -8.20
C GLY A 61 4.26 5.03 -6.93
N ARG A 62 4.55 6.29 -6.56
CA ARG A 62 5.45 6.68 -5.45
C ARG A 62 6.76 5.87 -5.44
N GLU A 63 6.85 4.83 -4.62
CA GLU A 63 8.05 4.01 -4.38
C GLU A 63 7.93 2.57 -4.92
N ARG A 64 6.92 2.28 -5.74
CA ARG A 64 6.61 0.91 -6.16
C ARG A 64 6.34 0.85 -7.65
N CYS A 65 6.90 -0.17 -8.30
CA CYS A 65 6.57 -0.54 -9.67
C CYS A 65 6.23 -2.02 -9.72
N ALA A 66 5.26 -2.38 -10.54
CA ALA A 66 4.89 -3.77 -10.75
C ALA A 66 4.52 -4.02 -12.23
N PRO A 67 4.84 -5.20 -12.77
CA PRO A 67 4.43 -5.58 -14.11
C PRO A 67 2.90 -5.72 -14.16
N LEU A 68 2.31 -5.24 -15.25
CA LEU A 68 0.90 -5.41 -15.56
C LEU A 68 0.74 -6.53 -16.59
N LYS A 69 -0.19 -7.45 -16.29
CA LYS A 69 -0.48 -8.61 -17.15
C LYS A 69 -1.15 -8.22 -18.47
N SER A 70 -1.95 -7.15 -18.47
CA SER A 70 -2.65 -6.67 -19.66
C SER A 70 -2.98 -5.18 -19.54
N VAL A 71 -2.91 -4.49 -20.68
CA VAL A 71 -3.40 -3.13 -20.89
C VAL A 71 -4.11 -3.16 -22.24
N LEU A 72 -5.36 -2.71 -22.27
CA LEU A 72 -6.15 -2.60 -23.49
C LEU A 72 -5.82 -1.27 -24.16
N THR A 73 -5.78 -1.24 -25.48
CA THR A 73 -5.63 -0.01 -26.27
C THR A 73 -6.97 0.34 -26.89
N ASP A 74 -7.47 1.55 -26.63
CA ASP A 74 -8.71 2.10 -27.21
C ASP A 74 -8.34 3.44 -27.89
N GLY A 75 -8.15 3.40 -29.21
CA GLY A 75 -7.52 4.51 -29.94
C GLY A 75 -6.10 4.80 -29.45
N ASP A 76 -5.85 6.04 -29.02
CA ASP A 76 -4.58 6.47 -28.43
C ASP A 76 -4.55 6.32 -26.90
N GLU A 77 -5.62 5.84 -26.28
CA GLU A 77 -5.70 5.63 -24.84
C GLU A 77 -5.31 4.21 -24.43
N TRP A 78 -4.62 4.13 -23.29
CA TRP A 78 -4.37 2.88 -22.60
C TRP A 78 -5.37 2.70 -21.48
N LEU A 79 -6.20 1.67 -21.60
CA LEU A 79 -7.17 1.28 -20.59
C LEU A 79 -6.56 0.19 -19.71
N VAL A 80 -6.40 0.52 -18.43
CA VAL A 80 -5.76 -0.33 -17.45
C VAL A 80 -6.84 -1.06 -16.65
N PRO A 81 -6.87 -2.40 -16.69
CA PRO A 81 -7.81 -3.19 -15.90
C PRO A 81 -7.60 -2.95 -14.39
N VAL A 82 -8.68 -2.61 -13.67
CA VAL A 82 -8.63 -2.25 -12.25
C VAL A 82 -8.16 -3.41 -11.37
N ALA A 83 -8.68 -4.62 -11.61
CA ALA A 83 -8.34 -5.79 -10.78
C ALA A 83 -6.87 -6.21 -10.95
N PRO A 84 -6.34 -6.41 -12.17
CA PRO A 84 -4.91 -6.63 -12.40
C PRO A 84 -4.00 -5.53 -11.85
N LEU A 85 -4.41 -4.26 -11.97
CA LEU A 85 -3.67 -3.14 -11.39
C LEU A 85 -3.61 -3.24 -9.86
N CYS A 86 -4.74 -3.54 -9.21
CA CYS A 86 -4.82 -3.70 -7.76
C CYS A 86 -3.98 -4.89 -7.28
N GLU A 87 -4.01 -6.02 -7.99
CA GLU A 87 -3.19 -7.19 -7.70
C GLU A 87 -1.69 -6.82 -7.79
N ALA A 88 -1.27 -6.24 -8.91
CA ALA A 88 0.14 -5.91 -9.16
C ALA A 88 0.69 -4.87 -8.16
N MET A 89 -0.09 -3.84 -7.86
CA MET A 89 0.33 -2.72 -7.03
C MET A 89 -0.01 -2.90 -5.54
N HIS A 90 -0.66 -4.02 -5.17
CA HIS A 90 -1.23 -4.27 -3.85
C HIS A 90 -2.12 -3.10 -3.38
N LEU A 91 -3.12 -2.80 -4.19
CA LEU A 91 -4.15 -1.78 -3.92
C LEU A 91 -5.48 -2.48 -3.64
N THR A 92 -6.37 -1.77 -2.96
CA THR A 92 -7.78 -2.11 -2.84
C THR A 92 -8.59 -1.15 -3.70
N ALA A 93 -9.49 -1.68 -4.52
CA ALA A 93 -10.45 -0.89 -5.28
C ALA A 93 -11.73 -0.71 -4.46
N ASN A 94 -12.11 0.52 -4.18
CA ASN A 94 -13.39 0.87 -3.59
C ASN A 94 -14.27 1.55 -4.63
N PHE A 95 -15.27 0.84 -5.15
CA PHE A 95 -16.19 1.35 -6.14
C PHE A 95 -17.32 2.13 -5.47
N ASP A 96 -17.79 3.19 -6.12
CA ASP A 96 -19.04 3.83 -5.74
C ASP A 96 -20.25 2.90 -6.00
N GLU A 97 -21.42 3.25 -5.45
CA GLU A 97 -22.65 2.46 -5.59
C GLU A 97 -23.01 2.21 -7.07
N SER A 98 -22.72 3.19 -7.93
CA SER A 98 -22.99 3.10 -9.37
C SER A 98 -21.94 2.32 -10.16
N ARG A 99 -20.83 1.91 -9.53
CA ARG A 99 -19.63 1.33 -10.15
C ARG A 99 -19.05 2.17 -11.30
N ARG A 100 -19.32 3.47 -11.29
CA ARG A 100 -18.80 4.43 -12.29
C ARG A 100 -17.52 5.11 -11.83
N HIS A 101 -17.23 5.03 -10.54
CA HIS A 101 -15.97 5.52 -10.01
C HIS A 101 -15.30 4.51 -9.09
N VAL A 102 -13.98 4.56 -9.02
CA VAL A 102 -13.15 3.72 -8.15
C VAL A 102 -12.11 4.55 -7.42
N ALA A 103 -12.06 4.45 -6.10
CA ALA A 103 -10.94 4.91 -5.32
C ALA A 103 -9.91 3.77 -5.17
N LEU A 104 -8.67 4.04 -5.54
CA LEU A 104 -7.55 3.12 -5.34
C LEU A 104 -6.86 3.44 -4.03
N ILE A 105 -6.99 2.54 -3.06
CA ILE A 105 -6.42 2.70 -1.73
C ILE A 105 -5.23 1.75 -1.66
N LEU A 106 -4.09 2.21 -1.14
CA LEU A 106 -3.01 1.29 -0.79
C LEU A 106 -3.59 0.28 0.19
N ALA A 107 -3.67 -0.99 -0.24
CA ALA A 107 -3.94 -2.04 0.72
C ALA A 107 -2.80 -1.94 1.75
N PRO A 108 -3.09 -2.02 3.06
CA PRO A 108 -2.04 -2.35 4.00
C PRO A 108 -1.33 -3.54 3.38
N ARG A 109 -0.04 -3.38 3.07
CA ARG A 109 0.76 -4.52 2.66
C ARG A 109 0.44 -5.57 3.72
N GLU A 110 -0.07 -6.73 3.35
CA GLU A 110 0.02 -7.89 4.21
C GLU A 110 1.53 -8.11 4.36
N SER A 111 2.12 -7.31 5.24
CA SER A 111 3.35 -7.65 5.87
C SER A 111 2.98 -8.95 6.54
N SER A 112 3.56 -10.05 6.06
CA SER A 112 3.60 -11.28 6.85
C SER A 112 4.34 -11.08 8.19
N ALA A 113 4.55 -9.84 8.65
CA ALA A 113 4.46 -9.52 10.07
C ALA A 113 3.11 -10.02 10.59
N THR A 114 3.14 -11.26 11.05
CA THR A 114 2.21 -11.80 12.03
C THR A 114 2.03 -10.73 13.10
N THR A 115 0.98 -9.93 12.99
CA THR A 115 0.58 -8.93 14.00
C THR A 115 -0.29 -9.66 15.03
N GLY A 116 0.15 -10.86 15.38
CA GLY A 116 -0.40 -11.67 16.44
C GLY A 116 0.69 -11.84 17.49
N PRO A 117 0.32 -11.99 18.77
CA PRO A 117 1.30 -12.31 19.80
C PRO A 117 2.15 -13.52 19.36
N VAL A 118 3.45 -13.48 19.59
CA VAL A 118 4.31 -14.66 19.41
C VAL A 118 3.99 -15.63 20.55
N HIS A 119 3.66 -16.88 20.23
CA HIS A 119 3.26 -17.88 21.22
C HIS A 119 4.43 -18.81 21.54
N VAL A 120 4.56 -19.22 22.81
CA VAL A 120 5.51 -20.27 23.19
C VAL A 120 5.19 -21.56 22.42
N GLY A 121 6.22 -22.20 21.85
CA GLY A 121 6.07 -23.40 21.02
C GLY A 121 5.78 -23.12 19.54
N SER A 122 5.49 -21.88 19.15
CA SER A 122 5.41 -21.51 17.73
C SER A 122 6.79 -21.27 17.14
N ILE A 123 6.93 -21.41 15.82
CA ILE A 123 8.17 -21.10 15.12
C ILE A 123 8.43 -19.59 15.27
N ALA A 124 9.61 -19.23 15.79
CA ALA A 124 10.00 -17.83 15.92
C ALA A 124 10.02 -17.14 14.54
N PRO A 125 9.48 -15.91 14.41
CA PRO A 125 9.59 -15.14 13.18
C PRO A 125 11.04 -14.96 12.78
N ASN A 126 11.34 -14.99 11.47
CA ASN A 126 12.71 -14.70 11.04
C ASN A 126 12.98 -13.19 11.16
N LEU A 127 13.74 -12.81 12.18
CA LEU A 127 14.16 -11.43 12.42
C LEU A 127 15.50 -11.16 11.74
N ARG A 128 15.62 -9.98 11.13
CA ARG A 128 16.86 -9.50 10.50
C ARG A 128 17.32 -8.24 11.24
N PHE A 129 18.57 -8.24 11.67
CA PHE A 129 19.18 -7.13 12.39
C PHE A 129 20.53 -6.75 11.76
N THR A 130 21.02 -5.59 12.14
CA THR A 130 22.37 -5.13 11.78
C THR A 130 23.25 -5.18 13.02
N LYS A 131 24.39 -5.86 12.93
CA LYS A 131 25.39 -5.88 14.01
C LYS A 131 26.01 -4.49 14.20
N LEU A 132 26.69 -4.28 15.33
CA LEU A 132 27.50 -3.08 15.56
C LEU A 132 28.60 -2.89 14.49
N SER A 133 29.05 -3.98 13.86
CA SER A 133 30.00 -3.96 12.74
C SER A 133 29.38 -3.54 11.40
N GLY A 134 28.07 -3.28 11.33
CA GLY A 134 27.34 -3.02 10.08
C GLY A 134 26.96 -4.25 9.27
N THR A 135 27.39 -5.45 9.69
CA THR A 135 27.08 -6.70 8.99
C THR A 135 25.63 -7.13 9.27
N PRO A 136 24.84 -7.54 8.26
CA PRO A 136 23.52 -8.11 8.49
C PRO A 136 23.61 -9.45 9.22
N VAL A 137 22.59 -9.76 10.01
CA VAL A 137 22.41 -11.07 10.66
C VAL A 137 20.93 -11.42 10.71
N SER A 138 20.61 -12.70 10.50
CA SER A 138 19.24 -13.21 10.63
C SER A 138 19.15 -14.35 11.64
N LEU A 139 17.96 -14.55 12.22
CA LEU A 139 17.74 -15.68 13.15
C LEU A 139 17.88 -17.05 12.47
N ASP A 140 17.63 -17.12 11.16
CA ASP A 140 17.75 -18.36 10.42
C ASP A 140 19.21 -18.83 10.27
N GLU A 141 20.17 -17.90 10.27
CA GLU A 141 21.60 -18.23 10.30
C GLU A 141 22.04 -18.84 11.65
N LEU A 142 21.25 -18.67 12.71
CA LEU A 142 21.54 -19.15 14.06
C LEU A 142 20.82 -20.46 14.41
N ARG A 143 20.26 -21.15 13.42
CA ARG A 143 19.59 -22.45 13.62
C ARG A 143 20.54 -23.47 14.25
N GLY A 144 19.99 -24.32 15.11
CA GLY A 144 20.76 -25.29 15.90
C GLY A 144 21.37 -24.71 17.18
N GLN A 145 21.28 -23.39 17.40
CA GLN A 145 21.70 -22.73 18.63
C GLN A 145 20.50 -22.25 19.45
N ARG A 146 20.67 -22.18 20.78
CA ARG A 146 19.69 -21.51 21.65
C ARG A 146 19.95 -20.00 21.61
N VAL A 147 18.95 -19.23 21.21
CA VAL A 147 19.05 -17.77 21.04
C VAL A 147 18.12 -17.07 22.03
N LEU A 148 18.66 -16.11 22.78
CA LEU A 148 17.91 -15.20 23.65
C LEU A 148 17.71 -13.87 22.94
N ILE A 149 16.45 -13.47 22.75
CA ILE A 149 16.10 -12.16 22.19
C ILE A 149 15.85 -11.20 23.36
N ASN A 150 16.66 -10.15 23.45
CA ASN A 150 16.56 -9.13 24.48
C ASN A 150 16.28 -7.75 23.85
N SER A 151 15.17 -7.13 24.22
CA SER A 151 14.80 -5.77 23.78
C SER A 151 15.12 -4.79 24.91
N TRP A 152 16.01 -3.84 24.64
CA TRP A 152 16.48 -2.87 25.63
C TRP A 152 16.78 -1.52 24.98
N ALA A 153 16.90 -0.48 25.80
CA ALA A 153 17.39 0.83 25.38
C ALA A 153 18.25 1.44 26.49
N SER A 154 19.18 2.32 26.13
CA SER A 154 20.18 2.89 27.05
C SER A 154 19.72 4.16 27.78
N TRP A 155 18.53 4.67 27.44
CA TRP A 155 17.98 5.92 27.96
C TRP A 155 17.26 5.71 29.30
#